data_AF-A0AAU6DWJ9-F1
#
_entry.id   AF-A0AAU6DWJ9-F1
#
_cell.length_a   1.000
_cell.length_b   1.000
_cell.length_c   1.000
_cell.angle_alpha   90.00
_cell.angle_beta   90.00
_cell.angle_gamma   90.00
#
_symmetry.space_group_name_H-M   'P 1'
#
loop_
_entity.id
_entity.type
_entity.pdbx_description
1 polymer ?
#
loop_
_entity_poly.entity_id
_entity_poly.type
_entity_poly.pdbx_seq_one_letter_code
_entity_poly.pdbx_strand_id
1 'polypeptide(L)'
;MEVQITDATVGELTLTLDRDGGTMRVEGDAIPAVVVRRSAEAVAQPHIPIGTRGPEHLTMTLDGTEIPLRPAPGRVTRHSYRAEVDHAGSTYTLVPISEVSSGLFRGKHGLGEFTTLADGEVRAEWIAPPSPEEAAIGYALAACFGSGAEHPLLAFFGYTAL
;
A
#
# COMPACT_ATOMS: atom_id res chain seq x y z
N MET A 1 -11.91 4.39 -7.37
CA MET A 1 -11.02 3.87 -8.42
C MET A 1 -10.96 2.37 -8.27
N GLU A 2 -11.01 1.64 -9.37
CA GLU A 2 -10.84 0.19 -9.39
C GLU A 2 -9.86 -0.15 -10.52
N VAL A 3 -8.91 -1.05 -10.24
CA VAL A 3 -7.86 -1.45 -11.18
C VAL A 3 -7.72 -2.96 -11.11
N GLN A 4 -7.68 -3.60 -12.29
CA GLN A 4 -7.30 -5.00 -12.44
C GLN A 4 -5.79 -5.07 -12.62
N ILE A 5 -5.15 -5.92 -11.83
CA ILE A 5 -3.70 -6.12 -11.84
C ILE A 5 -3.45 -7.58 -12.21
N THR A 6 -2.55 -7.79 -13.18
CA THR A 6 -2.05 -9.12 -13.53
C THR A 6 -0.60 -9.21 -13.09
N ASP A 7 -0.34 -10.01 -12.06
CA ASP A 7 1.00 -10.30 -11.57
C ASP A 7 1.40 -11.71 -12.00
N ALA A 8 2.58 -11.84 -12.63
CA ALA A 8 3.05 -13.13 -13.14
C ALA A 8 3.31 -14.18 -12.03
N THR A 9 3.47 -13.74 -10.78
CA THR A 9 3.78 -14.58 -9.61
C THR A 9 2.54 -14.90 -8.79
N VAL A 10 1.66 -13.91 -8.56
CA VAL A 10 0.49 -14.08 -7.68
C VAL A 10 -0.84 -14.19 -8.42
N GLY A 11 -0.86 -13.99 -9.75
CA GLY A 11 -2.04 -14.10 -10.59
C GLY A 11 -2.82 -12.79 -10.72
N GLU A 12 -4.11 -12.91 -11.02
CA GLU A 12 -5.02 -11.77 -11.16
C GLU A 12 -5.52 -11.29 -9.80
N LEU A 13 -5.54 -9.98 -9.62
CA LEU A 13 -6.04 -9.32 -8.42
C LEU A 13 -6.74 -8.00 -8.76
N THR A 14 -7.74 -7.66 -7.97
CA THR A 14 -8.47 -6.40 -8.04
C THR A 14 -8.06 -5.49 -6.90
N LEU A 15 -7.74 -4.24 -7.23
CA LEU A 15 -7.51 -3.17 -6.27
C LEU A 15 -8.65 -2.16 -6.40
N THR A 16 -9.34 -1.89 -5.30
CA THR A 16 -10.36 -0.84 -5.21
C THR A 16 -9.92 0.20 -4.18
N LEU A 17 -9.85 1.47 -4.58
CA LEU A 17 -9.57 2.62 -3.71
C LEU A 17 -10.69 3.65 -3.84
N ASP A 18 -11.46 3.80 -2.77
CA ASP A 18 -12.40 4.91 -2.56
C ASP A 18 -11.74 5.95 -1.65
N ARG A 19 -11.23 7.03 -2.25
CA ARG A 19 -10.52 8.10 -1.51
C ARG A 19 -11.47 8.92 -0.63
N ASP A 20 -12.69 9.13 -1.13
CA ASP A 20 -13.69 9.97 -0.48
C ASP A 20 -14.30 9.22 0.70
N GLY A 21 -14.75 7.97 0.48
CA GLY A 21 -15.22 7.08 1.54
C GLY A 21 -14.10 6.47 2.39
N GLY A 22 -12.83 6.68 2.03
CA GLY A 22 -11.67 6.30 2.83
C GLY A 22 -11.46 4.79 2.94
N THR A 23 -11.75 4.03 1.88
CA THR A 23 -11.60 2.56 1.87
C THR A 23 -10.64 2.11 0.77
N MET A 24 -9.74 1.21 1.08
CA MET A 24 -8.90 0.48 0.14
C MET A 24 -9.17 -1.01 0.31
N ARG A 25 -9.30 -1.75 -0.79
CA ARG A 25 -9.43 -3.20 -0.83
C ARG A 25 -8.49 -3.77 -1.89
N VAL A 26 -7.80 -4.86 -1.54
CA VAL A 26 -7.14 -5.74 -2.50
C VAL A 26 -7.67 -7.15 -2.30
N GLU A 27 -8.00 -7.83 -3.38
CA GLU A 27 -8.46 -9.22 -3.38
C GLU A 27 -8.10 -9.92 -4.69
N GLY A 28 -8.05 -11.25 -4.66
CA GLY A 28 -7.82 -12.08 -5.83
C GLY A 28 -7.96 -13.55 -5.44
N ASP A 29 -8.09 -14.45 -6.42
CA ASP A 29 -8.37 -15.87 -6.13
C ASP A 29 -7.24 -16.56 -5.34
N ALA A 30 -6.00 -16.09 -5.49
CA ALA A 30 -4.82 -16.66 -4.86
C ALA A 30 -4.37 -15.92 -3.58
N ILE A 31 -5.06 -14.85 -3.18
CA ILE A 31 -4.68 -14.02 -2.02
C ILE A 31 -5.89 -13.75 -1.11
N PRO A 32 -5.71 -13.70 0.22
CA PRO A 32 -6.78 -13.28 1.11
C PRO A 32 -7.17 -11.82 0.85
N ALA A 33 -8.46 -11.52 1.01
CA ALA A 33 -8.92 -10.15 0.89
C ALA A 33 -8.34 -9.28 2.02
N VAL A 34 -7.80 -8.12 1.67
CA VAL A 34 -7.28 -7.14 2.62
C VAL A 34 -8.03 -5.84 2.45
N VAL A 35 -8.40 -5.22 3.56
CA VAL A 35 -9.15 -3.96 3.57
C VAL A 35 -8.50 -3.00 4.55
N VAL A 36 -8.26 -1.78 4.10
CA VAL A 36 -7.86 -0.65 4.96
C VAL A 36 -8.99 0.36 4.94
N ARG A 37 -9.37 0.83 6.13
CA ARG A 37 -10.37 1.90 6.29
C ARG A 37 -9.79 3.06 7.06
N ARG A 38 -10.05 4.27 6.56
CA ARG A 38 -9.85 5.53 7.25
C ARG A 38 -11.13 5.89 8.00
N SER A 39 -11.00 6.30 9.26
CA SER A 39 -12.11 6.88 10.02
C SER A 39 -12.69 8.11 9.30
N ALA A 40 -14.01 8.24 9.32
CA ALA A 40 -14.70 9.42 8.75
C ALA A 40 -14.34 10.73 9.48
N GLU A 41 -13.80 10.65 10.70
CA GLU A 41 -13.36 11.80 11.49
C GLU A 41 -11.98 12.34 11.05
N ALA A 42 -11.22 11.56 10.27
CA ALA A 42 -9.89 11.94 9.85
C ALA A 42 -9.93 12.95 8.69
N VAL A 43 -9.13 14.01 8.79
CA VAL A 43 -8.94 14.96 7.70
C VAL A 43 -8.15 14.30 6.57
N ALA A 44 -8.78 14.16 5.40
CA ALA A 44 -8.17 13.62 4.21
C ALA A 44 -7.11 14.58 3.64
N GLN A 45 -5.90 14.09 3.48
CA GLN A 45 -4.77 14.75 2.84
C GLN A 45 -4.70 14.30 1.37
N PRO A 46 -4.87 15.21 0.38
CA PRO A 46 -5.03 14.84 -1.03
C PRO A 46 -3.86 14.04 -1.64
N HIS A 47 -2.67 14.22 -1.09
CA HIS A 47 -1.46 13.58 -1.58
C HIS A 47 -1.30 12.15 -1.01
N ILE A 48 -1.98 11.76 0.07
CA ILE A 48 -1.90 10.38 0.57
C ILE A 48 -3.03 9.57 -0.09
N PRO A 49 -2.78 8.43 -0.75
CA PRO A 49 -3.83 7.69 -1.44
C PRO A 49 -5.03 7.29 -0.55
N ILE A 50 -4.79 6.71 0.63
CA ILE A 50 -5.86 6.45 1.63
C ILE A 50 -6.31 7.72 2.37
N GLY A 51 -5.64 8.84 2.13
CA GLY A 51 -5.91 10.17 2.66
C GLY A 51 -5.34 10.46 4.05
N THR A 52 -4.76 9.51 4.77
CA THR A 52 -4.06 9.82 6.03
C THR A 52 -2.93 8.84 6.30
N ARG A 53 -1.98 9.29 7.12
CA ARG A 53 -0.94 8.45 7.72
C ARG A 53 -1.06 8.37 9.24
N GLY A 54 -2.11 8.98 9.82
CA GLY A 54 -2.39 8.89 11.26
C GLY A 54 -2.84 7.46 11.62
N PRO A 55 -2.02 6.64 12.29
CA PRO A 55 -2.38 5.25 12.60
C PRO A 55 -3.66 5.13 13.42
N GLU A 56 -3.94 6.09 14.30
CA GLU A 56 -5.16 6.17 15.12
C GLU A 56 -6.44 6.30 14.29
N HIS A 57 -6.33 6.66 13.02
CA HIS A 57 -7.44 6.81 12.10
C HIS A 57 -7.55 5.67 11.10
N LEU A 58 -6.71 4.64 11.20
CA LEU A 58 -6.63 3.57 10.22
C LEU A 58 -6.86 2.21 10.88
N THR A 59 -7.72 1.41 10.25
CA THR A 59 -7.88 -0.01 10.58
C THR A 59 -7.54 -0.84 9.36
N MET A 60 -6.84 -1.95 9.55
CA MET A 60 -6.55 -2.93 8.50
C MET A 60 -7.10 -4.29 8.88
N THR A 61 -7.77 -4.97 7.96
CA THR A 61 -8.22 -6.35 8.13
C THR A 61 -7.66 -7.22 7.02
N LEU A 62 -7.20 -8.42 7.38
CA LEU A 62 -6.82 -9.50 6.46
C LEU A 62 -7.78 -10.66 6.66
N ASP A 63 -8.52 -11.01 5.62
CA ASP A 63 -9.63 -11.96 5.63
C ASP A 63 -10.63 -11.69 6.79
N GLY A 64 -10.96 -10.41 6.97
CA GLY A 64 -11.84 -9.93 8.04
C GLY A 64 -11.21 -9.88 9.44
N THR A 65 -10.00 -10.41 9.63
CA THR A 65 -9.27 -10.33 10.90
C THR A 65 -8.48 -9.04 11.00
N GLU A 66 -8.72 -8.25 12.04
CA GLU A 66 -7.98 -7.00 12.26
C GLU A 66 -6.49 -7.27 12.54
N ILE A 67 -5.61 -6.53 11.84
CA ILE A 67 -4.17 -6.59 12.03
C ILE A 67 -3.61 -5.17 12.24
N PRO A 68 -2.63 -4.99 13.15
CA PRO A 68 -2.08 -3.67 13.43
C PRO A 68 -1.38 -3.05 12.21
N LEU A 69 -1.80 -1.85 11.83
CA LEU A 69 -1.18 -1.02 10.79
C LEU A 69 -0.54 0.23 11.42
N ARG A 70 0.75 0.45 11.18
CA ARG A 70 1.54 1.54 11.76
C ARG A 70 2.32 2.30 10.68
N PRO A 71 1.69 3.26 9.99
CA PRO A 71 2.40 4.15 9.08
C PRO A 71 3.27 5.11 9.89
N ALA A 72 4.51 5.32 9.46
CA ALA A 72 5.35 6.38 10.00
C ALA A 72 4.86 7.77 9.51
N PRO A 73 5.26 8.87 10.18
CA PRO A 73 4.64 10.19 9.97
C PRO A 73 4.78 10.82 8.57
N GLY A 74 5.70 10.35 7.72
CA GLY A 74 5.93 10.89 6.38
C GLY A 74 6.57 12.29 6.38
N ARG A 75 7.40 12.60 7.38
CA ARG A 75 8.04 13.91 7.54
C ARG A 75 9.55 13.72 7.64
N VAL A 76 10.33 14.47 6.86
CA VAL A 76 11.79 14.66 6.94
C VAL A 76 12.66 13.71 6.10
N THR A 77 12.61 12.38 6.28
CA THR A 77 13.55 11.44 5.63
C THR A 77 12.82 10.33 4.88
N ARG A 78 13.47 9.63 3.93
CA ARG A 78 12.86 8.49 3.20
C ARG A 78 12.27 7.44 4.16
N HIS A 79 12.97 7.13 5.25
CA HIS A 79 12.49 6.19 6.28
C HIS A 79 11.26 6.66 7.06
N SER A 80 10.93 7.95 7.03
CA SER A 80 9.70 8.47 7.66
C SER A 80 8.44 8.08 6.90
N TYR A 81 8.57 7.63 5.64
CA TYR A 81 7.46 7.20 4.79
C TYR A 81 7.15 5.71 4.92
N ARG A 82 7.87 4.96 5.76
CA ARG A 82 7.62 3.53 5.94
C ARG A 82 6.22 3.24 6.47
N ALA A 83 5.66 2.09 6.15
CA ALA A 83 4.43 1.58 6.74
C ALA A 83 4.66 0.14 7.22
N GLU A 84 4.26 -0.12 8.45
CA GLU A 84 4.49 -1.41 9.13
C GLU A 84 3.18 -2.12 9.41
N VAL A 85 3.16 -3.44 9.24
CA VAL A 85 2.04 -4.33 9.57
C VAL A 85 2.55 -5.51 10.37
N ASP A 86 1.91 -5.81 11.50
CA ASP A 86 2.21 -7.00 12.30
C ASP A 86 1.22 -8.12 11.95
N HIS A 87 1.71 -9.25 11.45
CA HIS A 87 0.88 -10.42 11.13
C HIS A 87 1.64 -11.73 11.35
N ALA A 88 0.97 -12.73 11.92
CA ALA A 88 1.53 -14.06 12.18
C ALA A 88 2.92 -14.08 12.87
N GLY A 89 3.15 -13.13 13.80
CA GLY A 89 4.42 -13.01 14.52
C GLY A 89 5.56 -12.37 13.73
N SER A 90 5.28 -11.86 12.52
CA SER A 90 6.22 -11.12 11.68
C SER A 90 5.80 -9.68 11.51
N THR A 91 6.78 -8.78 11.39
CA THR A 91 6.56 -7.39 10.98
C THR A 91 6.92 -7.24 9.51
N TYR A 92 5.96 -6.77 8.73
CA TYR A 92 6.09 -6.44 7.33
C TYR A 92 6.24 -4.93 7.19
N THR A 93 7.33 -4.50 6.54
CA THR A 93 7.65 -3.08 6.39
C THR A 93 7.75 -2.73 4.92
N LEU A 94 6.87 -1.86 4.45
CA LEU A 94 7.03 -1.17 3.18
C LEU A 94 7.84 0.11 3.43
N VAL A 95 8.95 0.30 2.73
CA VAL A 95 9.81 1.49 2.89
C VAL A 95 10.33 1.97 1.54
N PRO A 96 10.38 3.28 1.28
CA PRO A 96 10.98 3.78 0.06
C PRO A 96 12.45 3.39 -0.05
N ILE A 97 12.82 2.82 -1.19
CA ILE A 97 14.20 2.46 -1.53
C ILE A 97 14.73 3.30 -2.70
N SER A 98 13.85 3.87 -3.51
CA SER A 98 14.17 4.82 -4.56
C SER A 98 13.18 6.00 -4.56
N GLU A 99 13.27 6.86 -5.57
CA GLU A 99 12.31 7.95 -5.81
C GLU A 99 10.93 7.42 -6.17
N VAL A 100 10.87 6.34 -6.95
CA VAL A 100 9.62 5.82 -7.52
C VAL A 100 9.17 4.48 -6.89
N SER A 101 10.04 3.84 -6.12
CA SER A 101 9.80 2.49 -5.62
C SER A 101 10.03 2.30 -4.12
N SER A 102 9.29 1.34 -3.57
CA SER A 102 9.37 0.93 -2.17
C SER A 102 9.66 -0.56 -2.07
N GLY A 103 10.58 -0.95 -1.19
CA GLY A 103 10.83 -2.35 -0.87
C GLY A 103 9.89 -2.84 0.23
N LEU A 104 9.41 -4.07 0.10
CA LEU A 104 8.70 -4.81 1.14
C LEU A 104 9.67 -5.76 1.85
N PHE A 105 9.67 -5.72 3.17
CA PHE A 105 10.55 -6.54 4.01
C PHE A 105 9.76 -7.29 5.08
N ARG A 106 10.14 -8.53 5.34
CA ARG A 106 9.77 -9.28 6.55
C ARG A 106 10.94 -9.23 7.53
N GLY A 107 10.86 -8.35 8.52
CA GLY A 107 12.01 -8.01 9.35
C GLY A 107 13.17 -7.43 8.52
N LYS A 108 14.28 -8.18 8.39
CA LYS A 108 15.44 -7.80 7.56
C LYS A 108 15.47 -8.47 6.17
N HIS A 109 14.53 -9.37 5.91
CA HIS A 109 14.49 -10.13 4.67
C HIS A 109 13.65 -9.38 3.63
N GLY A 110 14.25 -9.00 2.51
CA GLY A 110 13.51 -8.39 1.40
C GLY A 110 12.63 -9.44 0.70
N LEU A 111 11.39 -9.06 0.40
CA LEU A 111 10.41 -9.89 -0.29
C LEU A 111 10.22 -9.46 -1.74
N GLY A 112 10.21 -8.15 -1.99
CA GLY A 112 10.01 -7.60 -3.32
C GLY A 112 10.00 -6.08 -3.31
N GLU A 113 9.84 -5.51 -4.50
CA GLU A 113 9.77 -4.08 -4.76
C GLU A 113 8.42 -3.73 -5.37
N PHE A 114 7.87 -2.59 -4.96
CA PHE A 114 6.59 -2.08 -5.41
C PHE A 114 6.76 -0.73 -6.09
N THR A 115 6.06 -0.58 -7.22
CA THR A 115 5.93 0.70 -7.95
C THR A 115 4.45 0.99 -8.18
N THR A 116 4.02 2.20 -7.87
CA THR A 116 2.66 2.71 -8.11
C THR A 116 2.73 3.68 -9.28
N LEU A 117 1.94 3.41 -10.31
CA LEU A 117 1.86 4.24 -11.51
C LEU A 117 0.86 5.39 -11.31
N ALA A 118 0.86 6.32 -12.26
CA ALA A 118 0.04 7.54 -12.18
C ALA A 118 -1.48 7.28 -12.21
N ASP A 119 -1.89 6.16 -12.82
CA ASP A 119 -3.28 5.70 -12.83
C ASP A 119 -3.67 4.91 -11.58
N GLY A 120 -2.74 4.75 -10.63
CA GLY A 120 -2.94 3.99 -9.40
C GLY A 120 -2.76 2.48 -9.55
N GLU A 121 -2.33 1.98 -10.72
CA GLU A 121 -1.87 0.60 -10.87
C GLU A 121 -0.66 0.37 -9.96
N VAL A 122 -0.65 -0.75 -9.25
CA VAL A 122 0.48 -1.19 -8.43
C VAL A 122 1.14 -2.37 -9.12
N ARG A 123 2.45 -2.30 -9.29
CA ARG A 123 3.29 -3.39 -9.80
C ARG A 123 4.21 -3.89 -8.71
N ALA A 124 4.40 -5.21 -8.67
CA ALA A 124 5.33 -5.86 -7.77
C ALA A 124 6.41 -6.63 -8.55
N GLU A 125 7.65 -6.53 -8.10
CA GLU A 125 8.76 -7.36 -8.52
C GLU A 125 9.23 -8.19 -7.33
N TRP A 126 8.92 -9.49 -7.34
CA TRP A 126 9.20 -10.40 -6.24
C TRP A 126 10.60 -11.00 -6.33
N ILE A 127 11.32 -11.05 -5.20
CA ILE A 127 12.64 -11.70 -5.12
C ILE A 127 12.49 -13.23 -5.18
N ALA A 128 11.44 -13.74 -4.53
CA ALA A 128 10.99 -15.12 -4.57
C ALA A 128 9.45 -15.13 -4.48
N PRO A 129 8.77 -16.20 -4.90
CA PRO A 129 7.32 -16.29 -4.77
C PRO A 129 6.87 -15.99 -3.32
N PRO A 130 6.03 -14.97 -3.10
CA PRO A 130 5.57 -14.59 -1.76
C PRO A 130 4.51 -15.57 -1.25
N SER A 131 4.24 -15.54 0.05
CA SER A 131 2.98 -16.11 0.56
C SER A 131 1.78 -15.29 0.09
N PRO A 132 0.56 -15.88 0.05
CA PRO A 132 -0.67 -15.14 -0.24
C PRO A 132 -0.86 -13.90 0.64
N GLU A 133 -0.57 -14.01 1.94
CA GLU A 133 -0.67 -12.92 2.91
C GLU A 133 0.39 -11.83 2.65
N GLU A 134 1.61 -12.23 2.29
CA GLU A 134 2.69 -11.30 1.94
C GLU A 134 2.33 -10.46 0.71
N ALA A 135 1.75 -11.09 -0.30
CA ALA A 135 1.24 -10.42 -1.49
C ALA A 135 0.11 -9.44 -1.12
N ALA A 136 -0.91 -9.90 -0.41
CA ALA A 136 -2.03 -9.05 0.00
C ALA A 136 -1.55 -7.82 0.81
N ILE A 137 -0.70 -8.03 1.81
CA ILE A 137 -0.13 -6.95 2.63
C ILE A 137 0.68 -5.97 1.78
N GLY A 138 1.55 -6.47 0.91
CA GLY A 138 2.39 -5.64 0.05
C GLY A 138 1.58 -4.72 -0.86
N TYR A 139 0.62 -5.30 -1.60
CA TYR A 139 -0.28 -4.55 -2.47
C TYR A 139 -1.12 -3.53 -1.69
N ALA A 140 -1.67 -3.91 -0.53
CA ALA A 140 -2.44 -2.99 0.31
C ALA A 140 -1.62 -1.78 0.78
N LEU A 141 -0.38 -2.01 1.24
CA LEU A 141 0.49 -0.94 1.72
C LEU A 141 0.88 0.01 0.58
N ALA A 142 1.25 -0.53 -0.58
CA ALA A 142 1.57 0.27 -1.75
C ALA A 142 0.35 1.09 -2.23
N ALA A 143 -0.83 0.47 -2.28
CA ALA A 143 -2.07 1.14 -2.66
C ALA A 143 -2.47 2.27 -1.70
N CYS A 144 -2.26 2.10 -0.39
CA CYS A 144 -2.63 3.09 0.62
C CYS A 144 -1.67 4.27 0.71
N PHE A 145 -0.37 4.02 0.54
CA PHE A 145 0.68 4.97 0.88
C PHE A 145 1.54 5.40 -0.30
N GLY A 146 1.35 4.79 -1.47
CA GLY A 146 2.19 4.96 -2.65
C GLY A 146 3.50 4.18 -2.55
N SER A 147 4.31 4.30 -3.60
CA SER A 147 5.68 3.79 -3.65
C SER A 147 6.68 4.93 -3.84
N GLY A 148 7.90 4.73 -3.34
CA GLY A 148 8.97 5.69 -3.51
C GLY A 148 8.92 6.86 -2.53
N ALA A 149 9.86 7.77 -2.69
CA ALA A 149 10.01 8.97 -1.87
C ALA A 149 9.61 10.26 -2.61
N GLU A 150 9.39 10.20 -3.93
CA GLU A 150 8.80 11.33 -4.63
C GLU A 150 7.37 11.52 -4.14
N HIS A 151 7.12 12.75 -3.71
CA HIS A 151 5.83 13.15 -3.20
C HIS A 151 4.77 12.83 -4.26
N PRO A 152 3.65 12.18 -3.91
CA PRO A 152 2.53 11.90 -4.82
C PRO A 152 1.88 13.12 -5.49
N LEU A 153 2.43 14.33 -5.31
CA LEU A 153 2.07 15.55 -6.02
C LEU A 153 2.20 15.41 -7.56
N LEU A 154 3.03 14.50 -8.06
CA LEU A 154 3.17 14.30 -9.52
C LEU A 154 2.48 13.05 -10.07
N ALA A 155 2.23 12.02 -9.24
CA ALA A 155 1.62 10.78 -9.72
C ALA A 155 0.09 10.83 -9.76
N PHE A 156 -0.57 11.63 -8.92
CA PHE A 156 -2.05 11.57 -8.78
C PHE A 156 -2.81 12.83 -9.23
N PHE A 157 -2.10 13.87 -9.69
CA PHE A 157 -2.73 14.95 -10.44
C PHE A 157 -2.66 14.60 -11.92
N GLY A 158 -3.80 14.25 -12.51
CA GLY A 158 -3.94 14.21 -13.96
C GLY A 158 -3.49 15.55 -14.53
N TYR A 159 -2.31 15.57 -15.13
CA TYR A 159 -1.78 16.74 -15.81
C TYR A 159 -2.59 16.92 -17.10
N THR A 160 -3.63 17.75 -17.04
CA THR A 160 -4.12 18.41 -18.24
C THR A 160 -3.14 19.55 -18.49
N ALA A 161 -2.21 19.35 -19.43
CA ALA A 161 -1.34 20.42 -19.89
C ALA A 161 -2.23 21.52 -20.52
N LEU A 162 -2.13 22.73 -19.99
CA LEU A 162 -2.38 23.96 -20.75
C LEU A 162 -1.05 24.44 -21.33
#